data_AF-A0A919NAS5-F1
#
_entry.id   AF-A0A919NAS5-F1
#
_cell.length_a   1.000
_cell.length_b   1.000
_cell.length_c   1.000
_cell.angle_alpha   90.00
_cell.angle_beta   90.00
_cell.angle_gamma   90.00
#
_symmetry.space_group_name_H-M   'P 1'
#
loop_
_entity.id
_entity.type
_entity.pdbx_description
1 polymer ?
#
loop_
_entity_poly.entity_id
_entity_poly.type
_entity_poly.pdbx_seq_one_letter_code
_entity_poly.pdbx_strand_id
1 'polypeptide(L)'
;MDLSIPDSELSPSDHSRRDFLRGAGLLGAGAAAASVFGRPGAAEAAGLAHTHDHQGGGNVQGGFRWLAGDHHIHTQYSSDAQYRVLDQARHGHAYGLDWLVITDHGSAAHAKIGVDKVNPDIVKTRSEIRDLLTFQGLEWNIPGAEHATVFVHPGRHEVDVLKRFENAYDGSLLPATNTAAQNEAIAIEGIKFLGEQVEQRKVEGALFLANHPARRGIDSPHEIRNWRDADPTVAIGFEGAPGHQAAGIPAPNGRGGARGYYDNNPSAASFAGYPLESYRTWGGFDWMTATVGGLWDSLLAEGKTWWITVNSDSHVVYLDQSAQGANSDFNANGKYNDPEYTGQPLITAGDFWPGYYGRTNVGATSFSYKSVMDGLRAGRVWVDHGRLIKGLDARVRQTGDRRAHTGTPLGGVLRVKRGTSTELTVDIGLQDTPNWATFIPRLRRVDVIAGTVTGPVSDRDRFTAPNTKVVKSFEIGKTSGSVSLSFDLGRLDKPFYVRLRGTDGNRTQPGLLGASTDPYGPELDVVGDADPWGDLWFYTNPIWVLPR
;
A
#
# COMPACT_ATOMS: atom_id res chain seq x y z
N MET A 1 -14.45 -17.77 28.50
CA MET A 1 -14.18 -18.27 29.87
C MET A 1 -15.24 -19.26 30.24
N ASP A 2 -14.85 -20.38 30.86
CA ASP A 2 -15.79 -21.29 31.49
C ASP A 2 -16.36 -20.64 32.76
N LEU A 3 -17.68 -20.52 32.86
CA LEU A 3 -18.37 -19.91 34.01
C LEU A 3 -18.64 -20.92 35.14
N SER A 4 -18.32 -22.19 34.93
CA SER A 4 -18.47 -23.25 35.94
C SER A 4 -17.35 -23.26 37.00
N ILE A 5 -16.23 -22.59 36.74
CA ILE A 5 -15.10 -22.49 37.67
C ILE A 5 -15.35 -21.34 38.66
N PRO A 6 -15.36 -21.56 39.99
CA PRO A 6 -15.52 -20.50 41.00
C PRO A 6 -14.39 -19.46 40.95
N ASP A 7 -14.70 -18.21 41.29
CA ASP A 7 -13.71 -17.11 41.25
C ASP A 7 -12.49 -17.37 42.15
N SER A 8 -12.67 -18.12 43.24
CA SER A 8 -11.61 -18.53 44.16
C SER A 8 -10.57 -19.47 43.56
N GLU A 9 -10.87 -20.09 42.42
CA GLU A 9 -10.00 -21.03 41.73
C GLU A 9 -9.32 -20.40 40.50
N LEU A 10 -9.57 -19.13 40.23
CA LEU A 10 -8.95 -18.40 39.13
C LEU A 10 -7.57 -17.88 39.50
N SER A 11 -6.67 -17.87 38.52
CA SER A 11 -5.45 -17.07 38.63
C SER A 11 -5.81 -15.57 38.75
N PRO A 12 -4.96 -14.73 39.36
CA PRO A 12 -5.21 -13.28 39.46
C PRO A 12 -5.48 -12.62 38.10
N SER A 13 -4.82 -13.09 37.04
CA SER A 13 -5.05 -12.63 35.66
C SER A 13 -6.43 -13.05 35.12
N ASP A 14 -6.89 -14.27 35.44
CA ASP A 14 -8.20 -14.74 34.98
C ASP A 14 -9.34 -14.13 35.81
N HIS A 15 -9.10 -13.84 37.09
CA HIS A 15 -10.04 -13.09 37.93
C HIS A 15 -10.21 -11.67 37.41
N SER A 16 -9.11 -10.96 37.13
CA SER A 16 -9.12 -9.60 36.59
C SER A 16 -9.83 -9.54 35.22
N ARG A 17 -9.57 -10.51 34.34
CA ARG A 17 -10.29 -10.63 33.05
C ARG A 17 -11.78 -10.91 33.24
N ARG A 18 -12.16 -11.75 34.22
CA ARG A 18 -13.56 -12.07 34.48
C ARG A 18 -14.33 -10.88 35.04
N ASP A 19 -13.73 -10.13 35.96
CA ASP A 19 -14.31 -8.91 36.53
C ASP A 19 -14.46 -7.82 35.48
N PHE A 20 -13.47 -7.67 34.59
CA PHE A 20 -13.58 -6.78 33.44
C PHE A 20 -14.76 -7.17 32.53
N LEU A 21 -14.91 -8.45 32.20
CA LEU A 21 -16.02 -8.93 31.37
C LEU A 21 -17.39 -8.82 32.06
N ARG A 22 -17.45 -8.97 33.39
CA ARG A 22 -18.65 -8.71 34.19
C ARG A 22 -19.01 -7.23 34.22
N GLY A 23 -18.03 -6.35 34.44
CA GLY A 23 -18.21 -4.90 34.44
C GLY A 23 -18.65 -4.35 33.07
N ALA A 24 -18.26 -5.02 31.98
CA ALA A 24 -18.64 -4.68 30.62
C ALA A 24 -20.00 -5.27 30.17
N GLY A 25 -20.70 -6.05 31.01
CA GLY A 25 -22.01 -6.63 30.67
C GLY A 25 -21.96 -7.76 29.63
N LEU A 26 -20.79 -8.37 29.40
CA LEU A 26 -20.52 -9.33 28.33
C LEU A 26 -20.77 -10.81 28.71
N LEU A 27 -21.49 -11.05 29.81
CA LEU A 27 -21.90 -12.39 30.25
C LEU A 27 -23.43 -12.52 30.18
N GLY A 28 -23.96 -12.51 28.96
CA GLY A 28 -25.37 -12.74 28.64
C GLY A 28 -25.51 -13.34 27.23
N ALA A 29 -26.43 -14.29 27.07
CA ALA A 29 -26.52 -15.20 25.92
C ALA A 29 -26.60 -14.50 24.55
N GLY A 30 -25.59 -14.73 23.70
CA GLY A 30 -25.51 -14.24 22.32
C GLY A 30 -24.06 -14.22 21.83
N ALA A 31 -23.46 -15.39 21.62
CA ALA A 31 -22.08 -15.52 21.16
C ALA A 31 -21.92 -15.01 19.71
N ALA A 32 -21.52 -13.74 19.55
CA ALA A 32 -21.03 -13.19 18.28
C ALA A 32 -20.06 -11.98 18.42
N ALA A 33 -19.67 -11.55 19.62
CA ALA A 33 -18.88 -10.31 19.81
C ALA A 33 -17.60 -10.48 20.65
N ALA A 34 -17.02 -11.69 20.71
CA ALA A 34 -15.89 -12.00 21.60
C ALA A 34 -14.54 -12.25 20.88
N SER A 35 -14.35 -11.74 19.66
CA SER A 35 -13.08 -11.85 18.92
C SER A 35 -12.28 -10.54 18.77
N VAL A 36 -12.67 -9.45 19.45
CA VAL A 36 -12.04 -8.13 19.25
C VAL A 36 -10.91 -7.81 20.24
N PHE A 37 -10.74 -8.54 21.35
CA PHE A 37 -9.84 -8.09 22.44
C PHE A 37 -8.69 -9.03 22.84
N GLY A 38 -8.28 -9.93 21.96
CA GLY A 38 -7.04 -10.68 22.13
C GLY A 38 -6.23 -10.67 20.85
N ARG A 39 -5.23 -9.80 20.75
CA ARG A 39 -4.15 -10.04 19.79
C ARG A 39 -3.13 -11.00 20.41
N PRO A 40 -2.67 -12.00 19.66
CA PRO A 40 -1.56 -12.82 20.07
C PRO A 40 -0.27 -11.99 20.08
N GLY A 41 0.56 -12.11 21.13
CA GLY A 41 1.89 -11.51 21.13
C GLY A 41 2.75 -12.02 19.97
N ALA A 42 3.90 -11.40 19.65
CA ALA A 42 4.78 -11.86 18.57
C ALA A 42 5.14 -13.37 18.65
N ALA A 43 5.16 -13.94 19.86
CA ALA A 43 5.36 -15.38 20.11
C ALA A 43 4.13 -16.26 19.78
N GLU A 44 2.94 -15.68 19.75
CA GLU A 44 1.64 -16.33 19.59
C GLU A 44 1.12 -16.11 18.14
N ALA A 45 1.55 -15.03 17.46
CA ALA A 45 1.46 -14.87 16.01
C ALA A 45 2.33 -15.90 15.25
N ALA A 46 3.44 -16.34 15.86
CA ALA A 46 4.22 -17.48 15.39
C ALA A 46 3.51 -18.84 15.57
N GLY A 47 2.43 -18.90 16.36
CA GLY A 47 1.63 -20.10 16.65
C GLY A 47 0.31 -20.21 15.88
N LEU A 48 -0.15 -19.14 15.22
CA LEU A 48 -1.14 -19.27 14.14
C LEU A 48 -0.47 -20.04 13.00
N ALA A 49 -1.19 -20.98 12.37
CA ALA A 49 -0.69 -21.74 11.23
C ALA A 49 -0.55 -20.86 9.96
N HIS A 50 0.09 -19.69 10.09
CA HIS A 50 0.83 -19.05 9.03
C HIS A 50 2.22 -19.68 9.08
N THR A 51 2.29 -20.97 8.75
CA THR A 51 3.59 -21.61 8.57
C THR A 51 4.36 -20.72 7.59
N HIS A 52 5.63 -20.45 7.89
CA HIS A 52 6.65 -20.16 6.87
C HIS A 52 6.82 -21.40 5.96
N ASP A 53 5.73 -22.04 5.52
CA ASP A 53 5.75 -22.66 4.23
C ASP A 53 6.15 -21.52 3.30
N HIS A 54 7.18 -21.77 2.48
CA HIS A 54 7.59 -20.89 1.40
C HIS A 54 6.47 -20.61 0.37
N GLN A 55 5.19 -20.75 0.74
CA GLN A 55 4.00 -20.20 0.10
C GLN A 55 3.73 -18.73 0.48
N GLY A 56 4.39 -18.18 1.51
CA GLY A 56 4.41 -16.73 1.80
C GLY A 56 5.11 -15.90 0.72
N GLY A 57 6.02 -16.52 -0.04
CA GLY A 57 6.49 -16.03 -1.33
C GLY A 57 5.90 -16.92 -2.42
N GLY A 58 4.88 -16.44 -3.13
CA GLY A 58 3.98 -17.25 -3.94
C GLY A 58 4.69 -18.28 -4.84
N ASN A 59 4.12 -19.48 -4.90
CA ASN A 59 4.47 -20.52 -5.87
C ASN A 59 4.80 -19.89 -7.23
N VAL A 60 5.87 -20.37 -7.88
CA VAL A 60 6.26 -19.87 -9.21
C VAL A 60 5.08 -20.04 -10.15
N GLN A 61 4.36 -18.96 -10.42
CA GLN A 61 3.20 -18.96 -11.29
C GLN A 61 3.52 -18.10 -12.50
N GLY A 62 3.56 -18.75 -13.66
CA GLY A 62 3.95 -18.17 -14.93
C GLY A 62 5.20 -17.30 -14.89
N GLY A 63 6.23 -17.82 -14.21
CA GLY A 63 7.59 -17.28 -14.19
C GLY A 63 7.91 -16.31 -13.05
N PHE A 64 6.97 -16.04 -12.14
CA PHE A 64 7.19 -15.12 -11.01
C PHE A 64 6.95 -15.77 -9.66
N ARG A 65 7.77 -15.37 -8.68
CA ARG A 65 7.49 -15.50 -7.25
C ARG A 65 6.83 -14.21 -6.78
N TRP A 66 5.64 -14.30 -6.20
CA TRP A 66 4.94 -13.14 -5.65
C TRP A 66 5.49 -12.82 -4.27
N LEU A 67 6.09 -11.65 -4.10
CA LEU A 67 6.70 -11.20 -2.86
C LEU A 67 5.86 -10.09 -2.23
N ALA A 68 5.31 -10.32 -1.04
CA ALA A 68 4.54 -9.31 -0.32
C ALA A 68 5.48 -8.31 0.37
N GLY A 69 5.12 -7.04 0.38
CA GLY A 69 5.91 -6.03 1.08
C GLY A 69 5.18 -4.74 1.34
N ASP A 70 5.93 -3.84 1.95
CA ASP A 70 5.49 -2.56 2.46
C ASP A 70 6.64 -1.55 2.28
N HIS A 71 6.37 -0.41 1.66
CA HIS A 71 7.41 0.52 1.24
C HIS A 71 7.43 1.83 2.03
N HIS A 72 6.60 1.99 3.06
CA HIS A 72 6.47 3.24 3.78
C HIS A 72 6.29 2.96 5.28
N ILE A 73 7.39 3.02 6.02
CA ILE A 73 7.48 2.56 7.41
C ILE A 73 8.42 3.50 8.17
N HIS A 74 7.97 3.95 9.34
CA HIS A 74 8.67 4.89 10.18
C HIS A 74 9.21 4.21 11.42
N THR A 75 10.29 4.76 11.94
CA THR A 75 10.99 4.25 13.11
C THR A 75 11.30 5.38 14.08
N GLN A 76 11.97 5.08 15.18
CA GLN A 76 12.46 6.08 16.12
C GLN A 76 13.42 7.12 15.49
N TYR A 77 13.82 6.94 14.22
CA TYR A 77 14.58 7.92 13.43
C TYR A 77 13.70 8.96 12.71
N SER A 78 12.38 8.82 12.76
CA SER A 78 11.39 9.86 12.42
C SER A 78 10.97 10.66 13.65
N SER A 79 10.57 11.91 13.46
CA SER A 79 10.14 12.81 14.54
C SER A 79 8.80 12.44 15.19
N ASP A 80 8.06 11.49 14.63
CA ASP A 80 6.67 11.14 14.95
C ASP A 80 6.44 9.63 15.07
N ALA A 81 7.50 8.82 15.07
CA ALA A 81 7.42 7.38 15.28
C ALA A 81 8.32 6.92 16.43
N GLN A 82 8.09 5.71 16.93
CA GLN A 82 8.70 5.24 18.18
C GLN A 82 9.41 3.89 18.11
N TYR A 83 9.19 3.10 17.04
CA TYR A 83 9.66 1.73 16.99
C TYR A 83 11.07 1.61 16.44
N ARG A 84 11.84 0.59 16.86
CA ARG A 84 13.14 0.32 16.24
C ARG A 84 12.94 -0.28 14.85
N VAL A 85 13.93 -0.14 13.98
CA VAL A 85 13.97 -0.83 12.66
C VAL A 85 13.67 -2.33 12.82
N LEU A 86 14.28 -2.97 13.83
CA LEU A 86 14.11 -4.39 14.08
C LEU A 86 12.70 -4.76 14.57
N ASP A 87 12.02 -3.89 15.31
CA ASP A 87 10.64 -4.15 15.77
C ASP A 87 9.69 -4.14 14.57
N GLN A 88 9.81 -3.14 13.70
CA GLN A 88 9.06 -3.07 12.45
C GLN A 88 9.30 -4.30 11.57
N ALA A 89 10.57 -4.67 11.39
CA ALA A 89 10.96 -5.81 10.56
C ALA A 89 10.48 -7.16 11.11
N ARG A 90 10.54 -7.37 12.43
CA ARG A 90 10.04 -8.60 13.06
C ARG A 90 8.53 -8.73 12.88
N HIS A 91 7.77 -7.66 13.09
CA HIS A 91 6.33 -7.67 12.86
C HIS A 91 5.99 -7.86 11.38
N GLY A 92 6.63 -7.11 10.48
CA GLY A 92 6.45 -7.28 9.04
C GLY A 92 6.69 -8.71 8.57
N HIS A 93 7.81 -9.32 8.98
CA HIS A 93 8.12 -10.71 8.67
C HIS A 93 7.11 -11.69 9.28
N ALA A 94 6.71 -11.51 10.55
CA ALA A 94 5.69 -12.33 11.20
C ALA A 94 4.32 -12.21 10.52
N TYR A 95 4.02 -11.03 9.96
CA TYR A 95 2.83 -10.77 9.16
C TYR A 95 3.00 -11.11 7.69
N GLY A 96 4.07 -11.83 7.34
CA GLY A 96 4.30 -12.47 6.05
C GLY A 96 4.76 -11.54 4.94
N LEU A 97 5.49 -10.47 5.27
CA LEU A 97 6.22 -9.69 4.29
C LEU A 97 7.55 -10.38 3.90
N ASP A 98 7.87 -10.36 2.61
CA ASP A 98 9.13 -10.79 2.00
C ASP A 98 10.12 -9.61 1.86
N TRP A 99 9.62 -8.38 1.80
CA TRP A 99 10.43 -7.17 1.67
C TRP A 99 9.79 -5.98 2.38
N LEU A 100 10.61 -5.04 2.83
CA LEU A 100 10.12 -3.77 3.35
C LEU A 100 11.10 -2.62 3.11
N VAL A 101 10.63 -1.39 3.20
CA VAL A 101 11.46 -0.18 3.12
C VAL A 101 11.28 0.63 4.41
N ILE A 102 12.39 1.01 5.04
CA ILE A 102 12.39 1.99 6.13
C ILE A 102 12.53 3.38 5.52
N THR A 103 11.56 4.25 5.75
CA THR A 103 11.40 5.56 5.10
C THR A 103 11.16 6.64 6.13
N ASP A 104 12.11 6.83 7.05
CA ASP A 104 11.96 7.85 8.07
C ASP A 104 11.79 9.25 7.44
N HIS A 105 11.08 10.13 8.15
CA HIS A 105 10.72 11.47 7.65
C HIS A 105 11.95 12.35 7.42
N GLY A 106 12.01 12.97 6.23
CA GLY A 106 12.96 14.04 5.97
C GLY A 106 12.80 15.20 6.96
N SER A 107 13.91 15.66 7.54
CA SER A 107 13.93 16.79 8.48
C SER A 107 15.33 17.36 8.64
N ALA A 108 15.47 18.55 9.22
CA ALA A 108 16.78 19.15 9.50
C ALA A 108 17.67 18.25 10.38
N ALA A 109 17.09 17.54 11.35
CA ALA A 109 17.84 16.58 12.18
C ALA A 109 18.18 15.31 11.39
N HIS A 110 17.23 14.78 10.61
CA HIS A 110 17.42 13.56 9.84
C HIS A 110 18.49 13.74 8.74
N ALA A 111 18.43 14.84 7.98
CA ALA A 111 19.41 15.18 6.94
C ALA A 111 20.83 15.38 7.48
N LYS A 112 20.95 15.87 8.72
CA LYS A 112 22.23 16.12 9.38
C LYS A 112 22.85 14.85 9.96
N ILE A 113 22.05 13.97 10.56
CA ILE A 113 22.53 12.82 11.34
C ILE A 113 21.66 11.54 11.23
N GLY A 114 20.37 11.63 10.93
CA GLY A 114 19.44 10.49 10.92
C GLY A 114 19.77 9.45 9.84
N VAL A 115 19.99 9.87 8.59
CA VAL A 115 20.31 8.97 7.46
C VAL A 115 21.49 8.06 7.76
N ASP A 116 22.53 8.60 8.41
CA ASP A 116 23.74 7.87 8.78
C ASP A 116 23.48 6.93 9.97
N LYS A 117 22.61 7.32 10.91
CA LYS A 117 22.36 6.54 12.14
C LYS A 117 21.37 5.40 11.95
N VAL A 118 20.42 5.50 11.03
CA VAL A 118 19.46 4.42 10.75
C VAL A 118 20.13 3.25 10.00
N ASN A 119 21.11 3.52 9.14
CA ASN A 119 21.72 2.49 8.29
C ASN A 119 22.35 1.31 9.07
N PRO A 120 23.13 1.52 10.17
CA PRO A 120 23.62 0.43 10.99
C PRO A 120 22.52 -0.52 11.51
N ASP A 121 21.36 0.01 11.90
CA ASP A 121 20.23 -0.81 12.38
C ASP A 121 19.56 -1.57 11.22
N ILE A 122 19.51 -0.97 10.03
CA ILE A 122 19.06 -1.66 8.80
C ILE A 122 20.02 -2.79 8.42
N VAL A 123 21.33 -2.54 8.41
CA VAL A 123 22.35 -3.56 8.11
C VAL A 123 22.30 -4.70 9.12
N LYS A 124 22.14 -4.38 10.41
CA LYS A 124 21.92 -5.37 11.46
C LYS A 124 20.66 -6.20 11.19
N THR A 125 19.55 -5.56 10.84
CA THR A 125 18.27 -6.23 10.53
C THR A 125 18.41 -7.19 9.35
N ARG A 126 19.09 -6.79 8.27
CA ARG A 126 19.41 -7.66 7.12
C ARG A 126 20.18 -8.92 7.53
N SER A 127 21.04 -8.81 8.55
CA SER A 127 21.81 -9.94 9.07
C SER A 127 21.00 -10.86 10.00
N GLU A 128 20.06 -10.30 10.77
CA GLU A 128 19.22 -11.04 11.72
C GLU A 128 18.03 -11.72 11.06
N ILE A 129 17.42 -11.10 10.04
CA ILE A 129 16.23 -11.59 9.35
C ILE A 129 16.54 -11.75 7.85
N ARG A 130 17.32 -12.79 7.51
CA ARG A 130 17.80 -13.00 6.13
C ARG A 130 16.69 -13.31 5.11
N ASP A 131 15.55 -13.79 5.59
CA ASP A 131 14.36 -14.08 4.78
C ASP A 131 13.42 -12.86 4.65
N LEU A 132 13.92 -11.66 4.95
CA LEU A 132 13.25 -10.37 4.72
C LEU A 132 14.20 -9.39 4.03
N LEU A 133 13.82 -8.91 2.85
CA LEU A 133 14.60 -7.90 2.13
C LEU A 133 14.32 -6.49 2.68
N THR A 134 15.15 -6.02 3.61
CA THR A 134 15.05 -4.67 4.20
C THR A 134 15.81 -3.63 3.36
N PHE A 135 15.10 -2.68 2.76
CA PHE A 135 15.65 -1.52 2.06
C PHE A 135 15.78 -0.30 2.99
N GLN A 136 16.71 0.61 2.67
CA GLN A 136 16.71 1.96 3.24
C GLN A 136 16.13 2.92 2.20
N GLY A 137 15.26 3.81 2.67
CA GLY A 137 14.69 4.90 1.90
C GLY A 137 14.57 6.16 2.74
N LEU A 138 13.67 7.04 2.31
CA LEU A 138 13.32 8.33 2.89
C LEU A 138 11.85 8.58 2.56
N GLU A 139 11.07 9.03 3.54
CA GLU A 139 9.84 9.76 3.18
C GLU A 139 10.24 11.19 2.84
N TRP A 140 10.33 11.43 1.54
CA TRP A 140 10.72 12.70 0.97
C TRP A 140 9.58 13.70 1.09
N ASN A 141 9.82 14.86 1.70
CA ASN A 141 8.93 16.00 1.58
C ASN A 141 9.06 16.55 0.16
N ILE A 142 8.14 16.25 -0.75
CA ILE A 142 8.24 16.73 -2.12
C ILE A 142 8.12 18.25 -2.09
N PRO A 143 9.07 19.01 -2.69
CA PRO A 143 8.96 20.45 -2.74
C PRO A 143 7.63 20.92 -3.34
N GLY A 144 6.80 21.59 -2.54
CA GLY A 144 5.51 22.15 -2.97
C GLY A 144 4.35 21.16 -3.08
N ALA A 145 4.61 19.88 -2.83
CA ALA A 145 3.63 18.79 -2.88
C ALA A 145 3.58 18.06 -1.52
N GLU A 146 2.95 16.90 -1.44
CA GLU A 146 2.88 16.12 -0.20
C GLU A 146 4.18 15.33 0.04
N HIS A 147 4.13 14.01 0.12
CA HIS A 147 5.32 13.20 0.38
C HIS A 147 5.50 12.12 -0.68
N ALA A 148 6.68 11.53 -0.71
CA ALA A 148 6.95 10.33 -1.48
C ALA A 148 7.90 9.38 -0.76
N THR A 149 7.65 8.10 -0.96
CA THR A 149 8.65 7.07 -0.73
C THR A 149 9.75 7.21 -1.79
N VAL A 150 10.98 7.48 -1.34
CA VAL A 150 12.19 7.36 -2.16
C VAL A 150 13.09 6.28 -1.57
N PHE A 151 13.51 5.31 -2.37
CA PHE A 151 14.46 4.29 -1.90
C PHE A 151 15.36 3.79 -3.01
N VAL A 152 16.51 3.25 -2.60
CA VAL A 152 17.57 2.80 -3.52
C VAL A 152 17.90 1.35 -3.28
N HIS A 153 18.48 0.72 -4.31
CA HIS A 153 19.02 -0.62 -4.17
C HIS A 153 20.13 -0.63 -3.11
N PRO A 154 20.13 -1.58 -2.16
CA PRO A 154 21.18 -1.67 -1.16
C PRO A 154 22.57 -1.82 -1.76
N GLY A 155 23.56 -1.16 -1.19
CA GLY A 155 24.93 -1.21 -1.66
C GLY A 155 25.81 -0.19 -0.98
N ARG A 156 27.11 -0.20 -1.33
CA ARG A 156 28.14 0.65 -0.70
C ARG A 156 27.90 2.16 -0.79
N HIS A 157 26.97 2.62 -1.62
CA HIS A 157 26.64 4.03 -1.82
C HIS A 157 25.19 4.37 -1.45
N GLU A 158 24.42 3.45 -0.84
CA GLU A 158 23.00 3.69 -0.52
C GLU A 158 22.83 4.93 0.39
N VAL A 159 23.66 5.03 1.44
CA VAL A 159 23.64 6.14 2.41
C VAL A 159 24.08 7.45 1.77
N ASP A 160 25.15 7.45 0.99
CA ASP A 160 25.67 8.66 0.31
C ASP A 160 24.64 9.25 -0.65
N VAL A 161 23.98 8.41 -1.44
CA VAL A 161 22.95 8.85 -2.39
C VAL A 161 21.74 9.42 -1.66
N LEU A 162 21.21 8.72 -0.65
CA LEU A 162 20.05 9.18 0.11
C LEU A 162 20.34 10.49 0.86
N LYS A 163 21.54 10.61 1.46
CA LYS A 163 21.95 11.82 2.17
C LYS A 163 22.08 13.03 1.23
N ARG A 164 22.71 12.84 0.06
CA ARG A 164 22.82 13.90 -0.95
C ARG A 164 21.45 14.30 -1.50
N PHE A 165 20.57 13.32 -1.70
CA PHE A 165 19.21 13.57 -2.15
C PHE A 165 18.44 14.43 -1.13
N GLU A 166 18.37 13.99 0.14
CA GLU A 166 17.64 14.72 1.17
C GLU A 166 18.18 16.15 1.35
N ASN A 167 19.49 16.31 1.50
CA ASN A 167 20.09 17.63 1.74
C ASN A 167 19.90 18.62 0.58
N ALA A 168 19.70 18.14 -0.65
CA ALA A 168 19.57 18.99 -1.83
C ALA A 168 18.11 19.22 -2.26
N TYR A 169 17.23 18.25 -2.03
CA TYR A 169 15.89 18.22 -2.63
C TYR A 169 14.74 18.07 -1.64
N ASP A 170 14.99 17.84 -0.35
CA ASP A 170 13.90 17.74 0.63
C ASP A 170 13.23 19.11 0.87
N GLY A 171 11.92 19.17 0.64
CA GLY A 171 11.12 20.39 0.71
C GLY A 171 11.15 21.05 2.09
N SER A 172 11.37 20.30 3.17
CA SER A 172 11.50 20.85 4.53
C SER A 172 12.77 21.67 4.74
N LEU A 173 13.78 21.49 3.87
CA LEU A 173 15.07 22.18 3.93
C LEU A 173 15.15 23.37 2.96
N LEU A 174 14.16 23.51 2.07
CA LEU A 174 14.14 24.57 1.09
C LEU A 174 13.63 25.90 1.67
N PRO A 175 14.02 27.05 1.08
CA PRO A 175 13.52 28.35 1.52
C PRO A 175 11.99 28.43 1.40
N ALA A 176 11.32 28.84 2.47
CA ALA A 176 9.87 29.09 2.48
C ALA A 176 9.44 30.21 1.50
N THR A 177 10.38 30.98 0.97
CA THR A 177 10.16 32.01 -0.06
C THR A 177 10.10 31.46 -1.49
N ASN A 178 10.37 30.18 -1.70
CA ASN A 178 10.26 29.57 -3.02
C ASN A 178 8.82 29.67 -3.54
N THR A 179 8.69 30.01 -4.82
CA THR A 179 7.41 29.95 -5.53
C THR A 179 7.03 28.50 -5.85
N ALA A 180 5.75 28.25 -6.14
CA ALA A 180 5.27 26.92 -6.56
C ALA A 180 6.08 26.37 -7.75
N ALA A 181 6.32 27.19 -8.78
CA ALA A 181 7.10 26.78 -9.95
C ALA A 181 8.57 26.44 -9.63
N GLN A 182 9.18 27.13 -8.66
CA GLN A 182 10.54 26.80 -8.21
C GLN A 182 10.56 25.47 -7.45
N ASN A 183 9.59 25.25 -6.57
CA ASN A 183 9.46 24.00 -5.83
C ASN A 183 9.24 22.82 -6.79
N GLU A 184 8.29 22.94 -7.73
CA GLU A 184 8.05 21.90 -8.73
C GLU A 184 9.31 21.60 -9.57
N ALA A 185 10.06 22.62 -9.98
CA ALA A 185 11.32 22.42 -10.70
C ALA A 185 12.35 21.65 -9.87
N ILE A 186 12.47 21.94 -8.57
CA ILE A 186 13.38 21.22 -7.66
C ILE A 186 12.92 19.77 -7.46
N ALA A 187 11.62 19.51 -7.39
CA ALA A 187 11.09 18.15 -7.33
C ALA A 187 11.47 17.34 -8.58
N ILE A 188 11.35 17.93 -9.77
CA ILE A 188 11.78 17.32 -11.04
C ILE A 188 13.29 17.05 -11.04
N GLU A 189 14.10 17.98 -10.53
CA GLU A 189 15.55 17.80 -10.40
C GLU A 189 15.92 16.67 -9.44
N GLY A 190 15.22 16.51 -8.32
CA GLY A 190 15.43 15.41 -7.39
C GLY A 190 15.19 14.05 -8.06
N ILE A 191 14.11 13.91 -8.81
CA ILE A 191 13.82 12.66 -9.55
C ILE A 191 14.92 12.36 -10.58
N LYS A 192 15.37 13.37 -11.33
CA LYS A 192 16.48 13.23 -12.29
C LYS A 192 17.79 12.86 -11.61
N PHE A 193 18.09 13.45 -10.46
CA PHE A 193 19.28 13.13 -9.68
C PHE A 193 19.34 11.63 -9.33
N LEU A 194 18.21 11.05 -8.90
CA LEU A 194 18.12 9.61 -8.61
C LEU A 194 18.40 8.77 -9.86
N GLY A 195 17.84 9.15 -11.01
CA GLY A 195 18.10 8.54 -12.31
C GLY A 195 19.58 8.58 -12.67
N GLU A 196 20.23 9.74 -12.53
CA GLU A 196 21.65 9.93 -12.76
C GLU A 196 22.51 9.03 -11.84
N GLN A 197 22.11 8.82 -10.58
CA GLN A 197 22.85 7.91 -9.68
C GLN A 197 22.78 6.45 -10.15
N VAL A 198 21.67 6.04 -10.78
CA VAL A 198 21.53 4.72 -11.41
C VAL A 198 22.38 4.62 -12.67
N GLU A 199 22.31 5.61 -13.57
CA GLU A 199 23.10 5.66 -14.81
C GLU A 199 24.61 5.62 -14.55
N GLN A 200 25.06 6.35 -13.53
CA GLN A 200 26.45 6.38 -13.08
C GLN A 200 26.86 5.13 -12.28
N ARG A 201 25.94 4.17 -12.10
CA ARG A 201 26.14 2.91 -11.36
C ARG A 201 26.60 3.13 -9.91
N LYS A 202 26.15 4.23 -9.28
CA LYS A 202 26.33 4.45 -7.85
C LYS A 202 25.41 3.53 -7.06
N VAL A 203 24.17 3.38 -7.51
CA VAL A 203 23.20 2.39 -7.05
C VAL A 203 22.66 1.60 -8.24
N GLU A 204 22.20 0.36 -8.02
CA GLU A 204 21.65 -0.47 -9.10
C GLU A 204 20.19 -0.12 -9.46
N GLY A 205 19.54 0.69 -8.63
CA GLY A 205 18.18 1.17 -8.83
C GLY A 205 17.80 2.22 -7.81
N ALA A 206 16.88 3.09 -8.20
CA ALA A 206 16.19 4.04 -7.35
C ALA A 206 14.71 4.04 -7.77
N LEU A 207 13.79 4.23 -6.83
CA LEU A 207 12.36 4.34 -7.07
C LEU A 207 11.77 5.50 -6.26
N PHE A 208 10.73 6.11 -6.85
CA PHE A 208 9.87 7.13 -6.29
C PHE A 208 8.41 6.66 -6.40
N LEU A 209 7.67 6.77 -5.30
CA LEU A 209 6.23 6.55 -5.21
C LEU A 209 5.63 7.69 -4.38
N ALA A 210 4.71 8.49 -4.94
CA ALA A 210 4.03 9.53 -4.16
C ALA A 210 3.15 8.89 -3.06
N ASN A 211 3.22 9.39 -1.84
CA ASN A 211 2.44 8.91 -0.71
C ASN A 211 1.20 9.79 -0.54
N HIS A 212 0.12 9.17 -0.05
CA HIS A 212 -1.16 9.80 0.31
C HIS A 212 -1.59 10.94 -0.66
N PRO A 213 -1.63 10.70 -1.98
CA PRO A 213 -1.56 11.76 -3.00
C PRO A 213 -2.78 12.70 -3.03
N ALA A 214 -3.98 12.23 -2.65
CA ALA A 214 -5.15 13.09 -2.60
C ALA A 214 -5.43 13.68 -1.21
N ARG A 215 -4.69 13.26 -0.16
CA ARG A 215 -5.02 13.57 1.25
C ARG A 215 -5.17 15.06 1.48
N ARG A 216 -4.21 15.87 0.99
CA ARG A 216 -4.26 17.35 1.08
C ARG A 216 -4.68 18.01 -0.23
N GLY A 217 -4.84 17.24 -1.29
CA GLY A 217 -5.19 17.70 -2.63
C GLY A 217 -4.15 18.65 -3.24
N ILE A 218 -2.89 18.60 -2.78
CA ILE A 218 -1.81 19.49 -3.22
C ILE A 218 -0.98 18.90 -4.37
N ASP A 219 -1.09 17.59 -4.63
CA ASP A 219 -0.44 16.95 -5.77
C ASP A 219 -1.30 17.12 -7.02
N SER A 220 -0.98 18.08 -7.88
CA SER A 220 -1.80 18.37 -9.05
C SER A 220 -1.60 17.34 -10.19
N PRO A 221 -2.56 17.22 -11.13
CA PRO A 221 -2.43 16.28 -12.24
C PRO A 221 -1.24 16.58 -13.17
N HIS A 222 -0.86 17.85 -13.35
CA HIS A 222 0.30 18.19 -14.17
C HIS A 222 1.63 17.87 -13.47
N GLU A 223 1.72 18.07 -12.15
CA GLU A 223 2.89 17.70 -11.35
C GLU A 223 3.13 16.19 -11.38
N ILE A 224 2.08 15.38 -11.17
CA ILE A 224 2.18 13.91 -11.25
C ILE A 224 2.71 13.48 -12.62
N ARG A 225 2.24 14.11 -13.71
CA ARG A 225 2.77 13.86 -15.06
C ARG A 225 4.21 14.34 -15.20
N ASN A 226 4.57 15.48 -14.64
CA ASN A 226 5.91 16.04 -14.69
C ASN A 226 6.91 15.15 -13.94
N TRP A 227 6.56 14.62 -12.77
CA TRP A 227 7.36 13.64 -12.03
C TRP A 227 7.58 12.39 -12.86
N ARG A 228 6.51 11.87 -13.46
CA ARG A 228 6.59 10.71 -14.34
C ARG A 228 7.46 10.96 -15.57
N ASP A 229 7.36 12.13 -16.17
CA ASP A 229 8.10 12.52 -17.37
C ASP A 229 9.57 12.85 -17.07
N ALA A 230 9.90 13.18 -15.82
CA ALA A 230 11.26 13.49 -15.38
C ALA A 230 12.19 12.27 -15.47
N ASP A 231 11.75 11.12 -14.94
CA ASP A 231 12.39 9.82 -15.15
C ASP A 231 11.39 8.67 -14.93
N PRO A 232 10.84 8.07 -16.01
CA PRO A 232 9.92 6.93 -15.96
C PRO A 232 10.47 5.66 -15.29
N THR A 233 11.78 5.56 -15.11
CA THR A 233 12.44 4.41 -14.47
C THR A 233 12.57 4.57 -12.96
N VAL A 234 12.44 5.81 -12.46
CA VAL A 234 12.48 6.17 -11.04
C VAL A 234 11.06 6.48 -10.53
N ALA A 235 10.36 7.43 -11.15
CA ALA A 235 9.01 7.83 -10.76
C ALA A 235 7.97 6.86 -11.34
N ILE A 236 7.61 5.86 -10.53
CA ILE A 236 6.87 4.70 -11.02
C ILE A 236 5.40 4.69 -10.65
N GLY A 237 4.96 5.49 -9.67
CA GLY A 237 3.59 5.39 -9.19
C GLY A 237 3.28 6.21 -7.95
N PHE A 238 2.17 5.85 -7.31
CA PHE A 238 1.78 6.37 -6.02
C PHE A 238 1.24 5.25 -5.12
N GLU A 239 1.10 5.56 -3.84
CA GLU A 239 0.27 4.85 -2.91
C GLU A 239 -1.20 4.89 -3.34
N GLY A 240 -1.73 3.74 -3.75
CA GLY A 240 -3.11 3.60 -4.17
C GLY A 240 -4.09 3.46 -3.01
N ALA A 241 -3.62 2.98 -1.85
CA ALA A 241 -4.35 3.03 -0.59
C ALA A 241 -3.42 3.52 0.52
N PRO A 242 -3.80 4.56 1.28
CA PRO A 242 -3.01 5.10 2.38
C PRO A 242 -2.68 4.05 3.44
N GLY A 243 -1.59 4.26 4.19
CA GLY A 243 -1.40 3.69 5.52
C GLY A 243 -2.44 4.20 6.53
N HIS A 244 -2.12 4.24 7.82
CA HIS A 244 -3.01 4.77 8.88
C HIS A 244 -4.46 4.21 8.85
N GLN A 245 -4.63 2.96 8.39
CA GLN A 245 -5.96 2.38 8.15
C GLN A 245 -6.75 2.16 9.46
N ALA A 246 -6.07 1.99 10.60
CA ALA A 246 -6.73 1.85 11.90
C ALA A 246 -7.36 3.17 12.40
N ALA A 247 -7.01 4.31 11.79
CA ALA A 247 -7.59 5.61 12.13
C ALA A 247 -9.12 5.67 11.97
N GLY A 248 -9.67 4.86 11.05
CA GLY A 248 -11.11 4.76 10.80
C GLY A 248 -11.89 3.92 11.81
N ILE A 249 -11.21 3.21 12.74
CA ILE A 249 -11.87 2.39 13.76
C ILE A 249 -12.70 3.31 14.68
N PRO A 250 -14.02 3.05 14.85
CA PRO A 250 -14.91 3.90 15.62
C PRO A 250 -14.51 4.05 17.10
N ALA A 251 -14.72 5.24 17.65
CA ALA A 251 -14.65 5.45 19.09
C ALA A 251 -15.75 4.65 19.83
N PRO A 252 -15.53 4.17 21.07
CA PRO A 252 -14.32 4.34 21.89
C PRO A 252 -13.24 3.28 21.62
N ASN A 253 -13.46 2.38 20.67
CA ASN A 253 -12.56 1.25 20.43
C ASN A 253 -11.39 1.60 19.53
N GLY A 254 -11.43 2.72 18.81
CA GLY A 254 -10.32 3.26 18.05
C GLY A 254 -10.27 4.78 18.11
N ARG A 255 -9.50 5.38 17.21
CA ARG A 255 -9.33 6.83 17.12
C ARG A 255 -10.64 7.57 16.79
N GLY A 256 -11.57 6.93 16.07
CA GLY A 256 -12.79 7.58 15.57
C GLY A 256 -12.50 8.70 14.56
N GLY A 257 -11.38 8.62 13.83
CA GLY A 257 -10.96 9.59 12.83
C GLY A 257 -11.34 9.17 11.41
N ALA A 258 -10.78 9.87 10.42
CA ALA A 258 -10.86 9.43 9.03
C ALA A 258 -9.85 8.30 8.78
N ARG A 259 -10.29 7.24 8.11
CA ARG A 259 -9.43 6.15 7.62
C ARG A 259 -8.33 6.73 6.73
N GLY A 260 -7.09 6.30 6.93
CA GLY A 260 -5.93 6.84 6.22
C GLY A 260 -5.47 8.24 6.65
N TYR A 261 -6.07 8.85 7.69
CA TYR A 261 -5.92 10.27 8.03
C TYR A 261 -6.37 11.22 6.90
N TYR A 262 -7.34 10.81 6.10
CA TYR A 262 -7.96 11.65 5.07
C TYR A 262 -9.06 12.51 5.72
N ASP A 263 -8.69 13.39 6.65
CA ASP A 263 -9.61 14.30 7.36
C ASP A 263 -9.45 15.78 6.94
N ASN A 264 -8.55 16.06 6.00
CA ASN A 264 -8.30 17.40 5.50
C ASN A 264 -9.48 17.96 4.68
N ASN A 265 -9.36 19.25 4.37
CA ASN A 265 -10.23 20.00 3.48
C ASN A 265 -9.35 20.82 2.51
N PRO A 266 -9.90 21.29 1.36
CA PRO A 266 -9.15 22.12 0.44
C PRO A 266 -8.55 23.35 1.12
N SER A 267 -7.31 23.67 0.74
CA SER A 267 -6.58 24.87 1.15
C SER A 267 -6.24 25.73 -0.07
N ALA A 268 -5.63 26.91 0.16
CA ALA A 268 -5.14 27.75 -0.93
C ALA A 268 -4.02 27.07 -1.77
N ALA A 269 -3.34 26.06 -1.23
CA ALA A 269 -2.34 25.28 -1.93
C ALA A 269 -2.94 24.10 -2.72
N SER A 270 -4.19 23.73 -2.43
CA SER A 270 -4.82 22.57 -3.06
C SER A 270 -5.18 22.86 -4.51
N PHE A 271 -5.06 21.84 -5.37
CA PHE A 271 -5.49 21.90 -6.75
C PHE A 271 -7.01 22.13 -6.81
N ALA A 272 -7.41 23.29 -7.33
CA ALA A 272 -8.79 23.78 -7.30
C ALA A 272 -9.79 22.87 -8.03
N GLY A 273 -9.33 22.02 -8.95
CA GLY A 273 -10.18 21.11 -9.72
C GLY A 273 -10.65 19.87 -8.96
N TYR A 274 -10.08 19.56 -7.79
CA TYR A 274 -10.46 18.37 -7.05
C TYR A 274 -11.76 18.53 -6.25
N PRO A 275 -12.65 17.52 -6.29
CA PRO A 275 -13.90 17.54 -5.53
C PRO A 275 -13.63 17.29 -4.03
N LEU A 276 -14.59 17.60 -3.15
CA LEU A 276 -14.44 17.38 -1.69
C LEU A 276 -14.27 15.89 -1.36
N GLU A 277 -14.88 15.03 -2.17
CA GLU A 277 -14.77 13.58 -2.11
C GLU A 277 -13.34 13.06 -2.30
N SER A 278 -12.42 13.87 -2.85
CA SER A 278 -11.01 13.49 -3.02
C SER A 278 -10.23 13.46 -1.70
N TYR A 279 -10.71 14.18 -0.69
CA TYR A 279 -10.07 14.30 0.63
C TYR A 279 -10.49 13.17 1.56
N ARG A 280 -11.06 12.08 1.04
CA ARG A 280 -11.56 10.93 1.78
C ARG A 280 -11.13 9.66 1.07
N THR A 281 -10.93 8.59 1.84
CA THR A 281 -10.72 7.26 1.26
C THR A 281 -12.04 6.65 0.79
N TRP A 282 -11.92 5.72 -0.15
CA TRP A 282 -13.03 4.99 -0.75
C TRP A 282 -12.69 3.50 -0.67
N GLY A 283 -13.31 2.75 0.22
CA GLY A 283 -12.90 1.36 0.44
C GLY A 283 -11.55 1.23 1.16
N GLY A 284 -11.09 2.31 1.80
CA GLY A 284 -9.71 2.49 2.28
C GLY A 284 -8.70 2.85 1.21
N PHE A 285 -9.09 2.98 -0.07
CA PHE A 285 -8.21 3.39 -1.16
C PHE A 285 -8.25 4.90 -1.37
N ASP A 286 -7.16 5.46 -1.90
CA ASP A 286 -7.10 6.85 -2.33
C ASP A 286 -8.14 7.10 -3.45
N TRP A 287 -8.78 8.27 -3.42
CA TRP A 287 -9.77 8.68 -4.41
C TRP A 287 -9.27 8.58 -5.86
N MET A 288 -8.00 8.91 -6.13
CA MET A 288 -7.37 8.83 -7.45
C MET A 288 -7.33 7.39 -7.98
N THR A 289 -7.25 6.40 -7.09
CA THR A 289 -7.25 4.96 -7.42
C THR A 289 -8.66 4.41 -7.55
N ALA A 290 -9.52 4.75 -6.58
CA ALA A 290 -10.87 4.21 -6.48
C ALA A 290 -11.80 4.71 -7.59
N THR A 291 -11.56 5.92 -8.10
CA THR A 291 -12.39 6.53 -9.13
C THR A 291 -12.11 5.92 -10.51
N VAL A 292 -12.96 4.98 -10.94
CA VAL A 292 -12.95 4.47 -12.31
C VAL A 292 -13.24 5.61 -13.28
N GLY A 293 -12.32 5.85 -14.22
CA GLY A 293 -12.33 7.00 -15.13
C GLY A 293 -11.72 8.28 -14.55
N GLY A 294 -11.09 8.22 -13.37
CA GLY A 294 -10.40 9.34 -12.72
C GLY A 294 -8.94 9.52 -13.16
N LEU A 295 -8.13 10.10 -12.27
CA LEU A 295 -6.75 10.51 -12.59
C LEU A 295 -5.86 9.34 -12.99
N TRP A 296 -5.89 8.24 -12.22
CA TRP A 296 -5.07 7.08 -12.53
C TRP A 296 -5.38 6.56 -13.95
N ASP A 297 -6.66 6.39 -14.26
CA ASP A 297 -7.12 5.95 -15.57
C ASP A 297 -6.79 6.94 -16.70
N SER A 298 -6.70 8.24 -16.40
CA SER A 298 -6.22 9.27 -17.33
C SER A 298 -4.74 9.04 -17.68
N LEU A 299 -3.88 8.77 -16.69
CA LEU A 299 -2.45 8.47 -16.93
C LEU A 299 -2.30 7.18 -17.75
N LEU A 300 -3.07 6.14 -17.42
CA LEU A 300 -3.07 4.87 -18.15
C LEU A 300 -3.57 5.01 -19.60
N ALA A 301 -4.57 5.86 -19.83
CA ALA A 301 -5.09 6.17 -21.17
C ALA A 301 -4.06 6.92 -22.04
N GLU A 302 -3.15 7.67 -21.44
CA GLU A 302 -2.03 8.28 -22.15
C GLU A 302 -0.94 7.26 -22.53
N GLY A 303 -1.01 6.04 -21.98
CA GLY A 303 0.05 5.05 -22.08
C GLY A 303 1.21 5.30 -21.13
N LYS A 304 1.04 6.20 -20.14
CA LYS A 304 2.03 6.37 -19.07
C LYS A 304 1.91 5.18 -18.14
N THR A 305 3.04 4.56 -17.82
CA THR A 305 3.01 3.64 -16.70
C THR A 305 2.96 4.44 -15.40
N TRP A 306 2.02 4.11 -14.54
CA TRP A 306 1.87 4.77 -13.25
C TRP A 306 1.16 3.77 -12.36
N TRP A 307 1.90 3.25 -11.38
CA TRP A 307 1.54 2.07 -10.64
C TRP A 307 0.92 2.44 -9.30
N ILE A 308 0.07 1.54 -8.81
CA ILE A 308 -0.43 1.64 -7.45
C ILE A 308 0.29 0.65 -6.54
N THR A 309 0.53 1.09 -5.31
CA THR A 309 1.02 0.28 -4.19
C THR A 309 0.12 0.51 -2.96
N VAL A 310 0.34 -0.24 -1.89
CA VAL A 310 -0.25 0.02 -0.56
C VAL A 310 0.82 -0.21 0.50
N ASN A 311 0.71 0.47 1.62
CA ASN A 311 1.67 0.38 2.71
C ASN A 311 0.96 0.51 4.07
N SER A 312 1.72 0.55 5.16
CA SER A 312 1.17 0.73 6.51
C SER A 312 1.25 2.17 7.02
N ASP A 313 2.19 2.95 6.49
CA ASP A 313 2.60 4.26 7.01
C ASP A 313 2.82 4.19 8.54
N SER A 314 3.55 3.14 8.96
CA SER A 314 3.55 2.69 10.36
C SER A 314 4.44 3.58 11.23
N HIS A 315 3.81 4.38 12.09
CA HIS A 315 4.45 5.26 13.06
C HIS A 315 4.20 4.82 14.51
N VAL A 316 2.92 4.73 14.86
CA VAL A 316 2.38 4.39 16.17
C VAL A 316 1.21 3.43 15.96
N VAL A 317 1.45 2.17 16.31
CA VAL A 317 0.51 1.08 16.03
C VAL A 317 -0.65 1.01 17.02
N TYR A 318 -1.87 0.94 16.48
CA TYR A 318 -3.12 0.68 17.20
C TYR A 318 -3.06 -0.60 18.04
N LEU A 319 -3.39 -0.47 19.33
CA LEU A 319 -3.33 -1.49 20.38
C LEU A 319 -1.94 -2.02 20.73
N ASP A 320 -0.86 -1.44 20.20
CA ASP A 320 0.46 -1.67 20.78
C ASP A 320 0.52 -1.05 22.20
N GLN A 321 1.49 -1.48 23.00
CA GLN A 321 1.63 -1.07 24.40
C GLN A 321 2.96 -0.38 24.70
N SER A 322 3.71 -0.02 23.66
CA SER A 322 4.97 0.69 23.77
C SER A 322 4.75 2.19 23.72
N ALA A 323 5.57 2.94 24.43
CA ALA A 323 5.69 4.38 24.28
C ALA A 323 7.13 4.75 23.88
N GLN A 324 7.29 5.93 23.31
CA GLN A 324 8.60 6.52 23.05
C GLN A 324 9.47 6.49 24.32
N GLY A 325 10.74 6.10 24.18
CA GLY A 325 11.65 5.96 25.32
C GLY A 325 11.87 7.26 26.10
N ALA A 326 12.01 7.16 27.43
CA ALA A 326 12.16 8.31 28.30
C ALA A 326 13.46 9.10 28.04
N ASN A 327 13.48 10.38 28.39
CA ASN A 327 14.65 11.28 28.22
C ASN A 327 15.17 11.36 26.77
N SER A 328 14.26 11.21 25.82
CA SER A 328 14.51 11.34 24.40
C SER A 328 14.75 12.79 23.97
N ASP A 329 15.71 13.01 23.07
CA ASP A 329 15.93 14.29 22.37
C ASP A 329 16.23 14.02 20.89
N PHE A 330 15.20 14.14 20.07
CA PHE A 330 15.30 13.88 18.62
C PHE A 330 16.22 14.86 17.92
N ASN A 331 16.16 16.15 18.26
CA ASN A 331 16.93 17.18 17.56
C ASN A 331 18.43 17.05 17.85
N ALA A 332 18.81 16.67 19.08
CA ALA A 332 20.19 16.42 19.42
C ALA A 332 20.71 15.08 18.86
N ASN A 333 19.87 14.04 18.86
CA ASN A 333 20.30 12.67 18.60
C ASN A 333 19.94 12.13 17.22
N GLY A 334 19.05 12.77 16.47
CA GLY A 334 18.52 12.28 15.20
C GLY A 334 17.68 11.02 15.33
N LYS A 335 17.28 10.70 16.57
CA LYS A 335 16.38 9.60 16.92
C LYS A 335 15.85 9.76 18.34
N TYR A 336 14.76 9.08 18.63
CA TYR A 336 14.31 8.82 19.98
C TYR A 336 15.04 7.62 20.61
N ASN A 337 15.00 7.54 21.94
CA ASN A 337 15.46 6.37 22.67
C ASN A 337 14.53 5.17 22.42
N ASP A 338 15.09 3.97 22.57
CA ASP A 338 14.35 2.72 22.38
C ASP A 338 13.02 2.72 23.14
N PRO A 339 11.93 2.24 22.52
CA PRO A 339 10.60 2.32 23.10
C PRO A 339 10.47 1.48 24.38
N GLU A 340 9.66 1.96 25.31
CA GLU A 340 9.44 1.37 26.62
C GLU A 340 8.03 0.76 26.72
N TYR A 341 7.92 -0.42 27.33
CA TYR A 341 6.63 -1.07 27.55
C TYR A 341 5.86 -0.39 28.68
N THR A 342 4.66 0.10 28.37
CA THR A 342 3.79 0.79 29.35
C THR A 342 2.67 -0.08 29.90
N GLY A 343 2.36 -1.20 29.23
CA GLY A 343 1.21 -2.06 29.54
C GLY A 343 -0.15 -1.44 29.21
N GLN A 344 -0.19 -0.23 28.64
CA GLN A 344 -1.43 0.45 28.26
C GLN A 344 -1.61 0.39 26.74
N PRO A 345 -2.76 -0.10 26.23
CA PRO A 345 -2.99 -0.15 24.79
C PRO A 345 -3.16 1.26 24.21
N LEU A 346 -2.51 1.52 23.08
CA LEU A 346 -2.65 2.74 22.31
C LEU A 346 -3.93 2.70 21.46
N ILE A 347 -5.07 3.00 22.07
CA ILE A 347 -6.40 2.92 21.42
C ILE A 347 -6.60 4.04 20.39
N THR A 348 -5.95 5.19 20.55
CA THR A 348 -6.09 6.37 19.66
C THR A 348 -5.06 6.43 18.53
N ALA A 349 -4.14 5.47 18.49
CA ALA A 349 -3.17 5.30 17.42
C ALA A 349 -3.87 4.87 16.11
N GLY A 350 -3.38 5.37 14.98
CA GLY A 350 -4.03 5.20 13.67
C GLY A 350 -3.50 4.05 12.82
N ASP A 351 -2.46 3.36 13.27
CA ASP A 351 -1.65 2.57 12.33
C ASP A 351 -1.79 1.08 12.59
N PHE A 352 -1.47 0.31 11.58
CA PHE A 352 -1.18 -1.10 11.75
C PHE A 352 0.32 -1.35 11.58
N TRP A 353 0.79 -2.46 12.12
CA TRP A 353 2.12 -2.96 11.78
C TRP A 353 2.23 -3.26 10.28
N PRO A 354 3.43 -3.19 9.69
CA PRO A 354 3.65 -3.55 8.29
C PRO A 354 3.12 -4.95 7.96
N GLY A 355 2.37 -5.08 6.86
CA GLY A 355 1.80 -6.37 6.43
C GLY A 355 0.63 -6.92 7.26
N TYR A 356 0.27 -6.24 8.36
CA TYR A 356 -0.86 -6.64 9.19
C TYR A 356 -2.20 -6.43 8.47
N TYR A 357 -2.30 -5.39 7.65
CA TYR A 357 -3.54 -5.05 6.93
C TYR A 357 -3.31 -4.92 5.42
N GLY A 358 -2.52 -3.93 5.00
CA GLY A 358 -2.18 -3.70 3.59
C GLY A 358 -0.96 -4.50 3.15
N ARG A 359 -0.95 -4.98 1.90
CA ARG A 359 0.22 -5.63 1.28
C ARG A 359 0.38 -5.24 -0.19
N THR A 360 1.60 -4.87 -0.57
CA THR A 360 2.01 -4.76 -1.97
C THR A 360 2.65 -6.07 -2.43
N ASN A 361 1.97 -6.81 -3.31
CA ASN A 361 2.45 -8.09 -3.82
C ASN A 361 3.14 -7.90 -5.17
N VAL A 362 4.43 -8.21 -5.24
CA VAL A 362 5.30 -7.95 -6.40
C VAL A 362 5.69 -9.25 -7.10
N GLY A 363 5.42 -9.36 -8.39
CA GLY A 363 5.84 -10.48 -9.22
C GLY A 363 7.31 -10.39 -9.55
N ALA A 364 8.16 -10.99 -8.72
CA ALA A 364 9.62 -10.99 -8.84
C ALA A 364 10.13 -12.26 -9.54
N THR A 365 11.27 -12.17 -10.24
CA THR A 365 11.92 -13.34 -10.86
C THR A 365 12.75 -14.17 -9.89
N SER A 366 13.12 -13.59 -8.74
CA SER A 366 13.83 -14.25 -7.65
C SER A 366 13.61 -13.48 -6.34
N PHE A 367 13.99 -14.08 -5.21
CA PHE A 367 14.07 -13.38 -3.92
C PHE A 367 15.35 -12.56 -3.86
N SER A 368 15.33 -11.33 -4.37
CA SER A 368 16.45 -10.39 -4.31
C SER A 368 15.98 -8.94 -4.40
N TYR A 369 16.75 -8.02 -3.82
CA TYR A 369 16.48 -6.58 -3.86
C TYR A 369 16.20 -6.08 -5.28
N LYS A 370 17.10 -6.41 -6.22
CA LYS A 370 16.94 -6.05 -7.63
C LYS A 370 15.65 -6.60 -8.24
N SER A 371 15.27 -7.85 -7.95
CA SER A 371 14.08 -8.46 -8.53
C SER A 371 12.78 -7.84 -8.01
N VAL A 372 12.75 -7.40 -6.75
CA VAL A 372 11.63 -6.61 -6.20
C VAL A 372 11.52 -5.27 -6.93
N MET A 373 12.62 -4.52 -7.02
CA MET A 373 12.62 -3.21 -7.70
C MET A 373 12.24 -3.33 -9.19
N ASP A 374 12.75 -4.34 -9.90
CA ASP A 374 12.38 -4.62 -11.29
C ASP A 374 10.92 -5.07 -11.43
N GLY A 375 10.36 -5.73 -10.41
CA GLY A 375 8.94 -6.08 -10.34
C GLY A 375 8.05 -4.85 -10.20
N LEU A 376 8.38 -3.98 -9.25
CA LEU A 376 7.71 -2.69 -9.02
C LEU A 376 7.79 -1.80 -10.25
N ARG A 377 8.98 -1.59 -10.82
CA ARG A 377 9.18 -0.77 -12.03
C ARG A 377 8.39 -1.29 -13.23
N ALA A 378 8.32 -2.60 -13.39
CA ALA A 378 7.55 -3.24 -14.46
C ALA A 378 6.03 -3.23 -14.20
N GLY A 379 5.56 -2.81 -13.04
CA GLY A 379 4.13 -2.81 -12.69
C GLY A 379 3.55 -4.19 -12.46
N ARG A 380 4.39 -5.21 -12.19
CA ARG A 380 3.95 -6.56 -11.83
C ARG A 380 3.46 -6.58 -10.39
N VAL A 381 2.37 -5.85 -10.13
CA VAL A 381 1.90 -5.57 -8.78
C VAL A 381 0.39 -5.78 -8.70
N TRP A 382 -0.02 -6.44 -7.63
CA TRP A 382 -1.38 -6.36 -7.10
C TRP A 382 -1.30 -6.07 -5.59
N VAL A 383 -2.33 -5.43 -5.08
CA VAL A 383 -2.38 -4.95 -3.70
C VAL A 383 -3.65 -5.46 -3.04
N ASP A 384 -3.62 -5.70 -1.74
CA ASP A 384 -4.82 -6.11 -1.00
C ASP A 384 -4.86 -5.62 0.44
N HIS A 385 -6.09 -5.53 0.95
CA HIS A 385 -6.42 -5.27 2.33
C HIS A 385 -6.87 -6.56 3.03
N GLY A 386 -6.44 -6.72 4.28
CA GLY A 386 -6.93 -7.75 5.20
C GLY A 386 -6.71 -9.19 4.74
N ARG A 387 -5.75 -9.42 3.82
CA ARG A 387 -5.46 -10.74 3.23
C ARG A 387 -6.67 -11.35 2.49
N LEU A 388 -7.45 -10.50 1.81
CA LEU A 388 -8.69 -10.89 1.11
C LEU A 388 -8.47 -12.08 0.16
N ILE A 389 -7.32 -12.11 -0.51
CA ILE A 389 -6.89 -13.23 -1.37
C ILE A 389 -5.47 -13.66 -1.00
N LYS A 390 -5.12 -14.92 -1.30
CA LYS A 390 -3.76 -15.45 -1.07
C LYS A 390 -2.87 -15.47 -2.31
N GLY A 391 -3.44 -15.25 -3.50
CA GLY A 391 -2.66 -15.16 -4.73
C GLY A 391 -3.51 -14.76 -5.93
N LEU A 392 -2.85 -14.19 -6.94
CA LEU A 392 -3.46 -13.74 -8.19
C LEU A 392 -2.46 -13.88 -9.34
N ASP A 393 -2.88 -14.49 -10.45
CA ASP A 393 -2.19 -14.43 -11.75
C ASP A 393 -3.21 -13.98 -12.82
N ALA A 394 -3.05 -12.75 -13.29
CA ALA A 394 -3.87 -12.18 -14.35
C ALA A 394 -3.03 -11.99 -15.61
N ARG A 395 -3.57 -12.45 -16.74
CA ARG A 395 -2.89 -12.42 -18.04
C ARG A 395 -3.86 -12.05 -19.16
N VAL A 396 -3.34 -11.36 -20.17
CA VAL A 396 -4.04 -11.16 -21.44
C VAL A 396 -3.33 -11.92 -22.55
N ARG A 397 -4.09 -12.66 -23.35
CA ARG A 397 -3.56 -13.46 -24.48
C ARG A 397 -4.46 -13.43 -25.69
N GLN A 398 -4.01 -13.99 -26.80
CA GLN A 398 -4.87 -14.22 -27.97
C GLN A 398 -5.91 -15.30 -27.61
N THR A 399 -7.16 -15.07 -27.98
CA THR A 399 -8.26 -16.01 -27.73
C THR A 399 -7.92 -17.38 -28.32
N GLY A 400 -8.13 -18.43 -27.53
CA GLY A 400 -7.85 -19.82 -27.94
C GLY A 400 -6.40 -20.28 -27.76
N ASP A 401 -5.47 -19.42 -27.34
CA ASP A 401 -4.14 -19.86 -26.91
C ASP A 401 -4.25 -20.60 -25.57
N ARG A 402 -4.14 -21.93 -25.59
CA ARG A 402 -4.32 -22.78 -24.39
C ARG A 402 -3.02 -23.23 -23.73
N ARG A 403 -1.88 -22.72 -24.17
CA ARG A 403 -0.60 -23.06 -23.54
C ARG A 403 -0.59 -22.57 -22.10
N ALA A 404 -0.02 -23.36 -21.19
CA ALA A 404 0.08 -22.98 -19.79
C ALA A 404 0.97 -21.73 -19.66
N HIS A 405 0.57 -20.80 -18.79
CA HIS A 405 1.31 -19.57 -18.48
C HIS A 405 1.62 -18.65 -19.69
N THR A 406 0.94 -18.82 -20.82
CA THR A 406 1.03 -17.86 -21.92
C THR A 406 0.19 -16.62 -21.67
N GLY A 407 0.55 -15.55 -22.38
CA GLY A 407 -0.06 -14.25 -22.22
C GLY A 407 0.85 -13.26 -21.54
N THR A 408 0.46 -12.01 -21.65
CA THR A 408 1.13 -10.87 -21.04
C THR A 408 0.61 -10.71 -19.61
N PRO A 409 1.49 -10.70 -18.59
CA PRO A 409 1.10 -10.52 -17.19
C PRO A 409 0.87 -9.04 -16.83
N LEU A 410 0.44 -8.79 -15.60
CA LEU A 410 0.32 -7.45 -14.99
C LEU A 410 1.50 -6.53 -15.31
N GLY A 411 1.21 -5.27 -15.63
CA GLY A 411 2.17 -4.23 -16.03
C GLY A 411 2.70 -4.37 -17.46
N GLY A 412 2.43 -5.50 -18.12
CA GLY A 412 2.93 -5.80 -19.46
C GLY A 412 2.08 -5.25 -20.60
N VAL A 413 2.62 -5.39 -21.82
CA VAL A 413 1.97 -5.00 -23.08
C VAL A 413 1.83 -6.21 -24.00
N LEU A 414 0.60 -6.58 -24.34
CA LEU A 414 0.31 -7.51 -25.42
C LEU A 414 0.28 -6.74 -26.75
N ARG A 415 1.23 -7.03 -27.64
CA ARG A 415 1.19 -6.51 -29.02
C ARG A 415 0.65 -7.55 -29.98
N VAL A 416 -0.44 -7.26 -30.69
CA VAL A 416 -1.07 -8.15 -31.69
C VAL A 416 -1.54 -7.38 -32.93
N LYS A 417 -1.88 -8.08 -34.03
CA LYS A 417 -2.43 -7.42 -35.22
C LYS A 417 -3.83 -6.86 -34.92
N ARG A 418 -4.21 -5.75 -35.54
CA ARG A 418 -5.60 -5.27 -35.47
C ARG A 418 -6.57 -6.36 -35.93
N GLY A 419 -7.73 -6.44 -35.29
CA GLY A 419 -8.74 -7.48 -35.50
C GLY A 419 -8.44 -8.82 -34.82
N THR A 420 -7.29 -8.98 -34.15
CA THR A 420 -7.00 -10.19 -33.34
C THR A 420 -7.91 -10.23 -32.13
N SER A 421 -8.62 -11.34 -31.90
CA SER A 421 -9.38 -11.57 -30.68
C SER A 421 -8.45 -11.84 -29.49
N THR A 422 -8.76 -11.22 -28.35
CA THR A 422 -7.99 -11.36 -27.11
C THR A 422 -8.89 -11.73 -25.94
N GLU A 423 -8.33 -12.41 -24.95
CA GLU A 423 -9.02 -12.78 -23.72
C GLU A 423 -8.17 -12.44 -22.49
N LEU A 424 -8.84 -12.06 -21.40
CA LEU A 424 -8.28 -11.98 -20.06
C LEU A 424 -8.51 -13.34 -19.37
N THR A 425 -7.48 -13.85 -18.72
CA THR A 425 -7.55 -15.00 -17.81
C THR A 425 -7.05 -14.59 -16.44
N VAL A 426 -7.77 -14.99 -15.38
CA VAL A 426 -7.43 -14.66 -14.00
C VAL A 426 -7.54 -15.90 -13.14
N ASP A 427 -6.46 -16.29 -12.48
CA ASP A 427 -6.46 -17.32 -11.45
C ASP A 427 -6.28 -16.67 -10.08
N ILE A 428 -7.22 -16.91 -9.17
CA ILE A 428 -7.21 -16.35 -7.81
C ILE A 428 -7.20 -17.48 -6.79
N GLY A 429 -6.25 -17.41 -5.85
CA GLY A 429 -6.25 -18.21 -4.63
C GLY A 429 -7.14 -17.56 -3.58
N LEU A 430 -8.20 -18.24 -3.17
CA LEU A 430 -9.12 -17.79 -2.11
C LEU A 430 -8.50 -18.04 -0.74
N GLN A 431 -8.79 -17.15 0.21
CA GLN A 431 -8.28 -17.27 1.56
C GLN A 431 -8.95 -18.42 2.32
N ASP A 432 -8.14 -19.21 3.02
CA ASP A 432 -8.53 -20.35 3.84
C ASP A 432 -7.95 -20.30 5.26
N THR A 433 -7.15 -19.28 5.56
CA THR A 433 -6.65 -18.98 6.90
C THR A 433 -7.29 -17.70 7.45
N PRO A 434 -7.53 -17.59 8.77
CA PRO A 434 -7.96 -16.35 9.36
C PRO A 434 -6.95 -15.23 9.05
N ASN A 435 -7.44 -14.04 8.76
CA ASN A 435 -6.61 -12.85 8.74
C ASN A 435 -6.28 -12.41 10.18
N TRP A 436 -5.57 -11.30 10.31
CA TRP A 436 -5.15 -10.82 11.61
C TRP A 436 -6.28 -10.17 12.45
N ALA A 437 -7.48 -10.01 11.90
CA ALA A 437 -8.70 -9.75 12.68
C ALA A 437 -9.47 -11.05 13.03
N THR A 438 -8.82 -12.21 12.88
CA THR A 438 -9.28 -13.54 13.32
C THR A 438 -10.48 -14.12 12.58
N PHE A 439 -10.78 -13.63 11.37
CA PHE A 439 -11.80 -14.22 10.49
C PHE A 439 -11.21 -14.60 9.12
N ILE A 440 -11.82 -15.56 8.43
CA ILE A 440 -11.42 -15.90 7.05
C ILE A 440 -12.14 -14.93 6.10
N PRO A 441 -11.42 -13.98 5.45
CA PRO A 441 -12.04 -13.05 4.51
C PRO A 441 -12.57 -13.81 3.29
N ARG A 442 -13.64 -13.28 2.69
CA ARG A 442 -14.33 -13.91 1.58
C ARG A 442 -14.41 -12.96 0.40
N LEU A 443 -13.69 -13.27 -0.67
CA LEU A 443 -13.86 -12.59 -1.95
C LEU A 443 -15.28 -12.85 -2.49
N ARG A 444 -16.04 -11.78 -2.77
CA ARG A 444 -17.41 -11.88 -3.29
C ARG A 444 -17.53 -11.40 -4.72
N ARG A 445 -16.75 -10.42 -5.13
CA ARG A 445 -16.82 -9.85 -6.48
C ARG A 445 -15.44 -9.57 -7.04
N VAL A 446 -15.31 -9.77 -8.35
CA VAL A 446 -14.16 -9.31 -9.15
C VAL A 446 -14.68 -8.53 -10.35
N ASP A 447 -14.27 -7.26 -10.43
CA ASP A 447 -14.56 -6.37 -11.55
C ASP A 447 -13.40 -6.38 -12.55
N VAL A 448 -13.75 -6.41 -13.83
CA VAL A 448 -12.88 -6.12 -14.96
C VAL A 448 -13.15 -4.69 -15.39
N ILE A 449 -12.14 -3.84 -15.29
CA ILE A 449 -12.19 -2.44 -15.68
C ILE A 449 -11.35 -2.27 -16.93
N ALA A 450 -11.92 -1.69 -17.97
CA ALA A 450 -11.23 -1.47 -19.24
C ALA A 450 -11.36 -0.02 -19.68
N GLY A 451 -10.25 0.53 -20.22
CA GLY A 451 -10.15 1.88 -20.72
C GLY A 451 -9.46 1.94 -22.08
N THR A 452 -9.82 2.94 -22.90
CA THR A 452 -9.16 3.17 -24.20
C THR A 452 -7.84 3.90 -24.00
N VAL A 453 -6.80 3.50 -24.73
CA VAL A 453 -5.55 4.27 -24.83
C VAL A 453 -5.74 5.35 -25.89
N THR A 454 -5.73 6.60 -25.45
CA THR A 454 -5.92 7.79 -26.28
C THR A 454 -4.61 8.50 -26.65
N GLY A 455 -3.52 8.17 -25.95
CA GLY A 455 -2.25 8.90 -26.06
C GLY A 455 -2.25 10.18 -25.22
N PRO A 456 -1.15 10.97 -25.27
CA PRO A 456 -0.94 12.13 -24.40
C PRO A 456 -2.08 13.14 -24.45
N VAL A 457 -2.41 13.71 -23.30
CA VAL A 457 -3.39 14.79 -23.19
C VAL A 457 -2.77 16.14 -23.57
N SER A 458 -3.56 17.03 -24.16
CA SER A 458 -3.14 18.42 -24.43
C SER A 458 -3.18 19.30 -23.19
N ASP A 459 -4.16 19.07 -22.33
CA ASP A 459 -4.30 19.71 -21.03
C ASP A 459 -3.69 18.80 -19.96
N ARG A 460 -2.54 19.22 -19.39
CA ARG A 460 -1.82 18.45 -18.37
C ARG A 460 -2.54 18.41 -17.03
N ASP A 461 -3.55 19.26 -16.82
CA ASP A 461 -4.41 19.23 -15.64
C ASP A 461 -5.62 18.29 -15.79
N ARG A 462 -5.78 17.66 -16.96
CA ARG A 462 -6.83 16.67 -17.15
C ARG A 462 -6.66 15.50 -16.19
N PHE A 463 -7.70 15.20 -15.42
CA PHE A 463 -7.72 14.04 -14.52
C PHE A 463 -8.88 13.07 -14.79
N THR A 464 -9.39 13.03 -16.04
CA THR A 464 -10.54 12.19 -16.42
C THR A 464 -10.28 11.35 -17.68
N ALA A 465 -10.70 10.09 -17.62
CA ALA A 465 -10.70 9.09 -18.70
C ALA A 465 -12.13 8.58 -18.96
N PRO A 466 -12.95 9.31 -19.75
CA PRO A 466 -14.38 9.00 -19.92
C PRO A 466 -14.67 7.68 -20.66
N ASN A 467 -13.67 7.08 -21.29
CA ASN A 467 -13.79 5.79 -21.97
C ASN A 467 -13.44 4.60 -21.06
N THR A 468 -13.22 4.83 -19.77
CA THR A 468 -12.91 3.79 -18.80
C THR A 468 -14.13 3.46 -17.95
N LYS A 469 -14.44 2.17 -17.81
CA LYS A 469 -15.57 1.67 -17.04
C LYS A 469 -15.38 0.22 -16.59
N VAL A 470 -16.18 -0.21 -15.63
CA VAL A 470 -16.39 -1.64 -15.34
C VAL A 470 -17.11 -2.28 -16.52
N VAL A 471 -16.45 -3.22 -17.20
CA VAL A 471 -17.01 -3.94 -18.37
C VAL A 471 -17.58 -5.30 -18.00
N LYS A 472 -17.19 -5.84 -16.85
CA LYS A 472 -17.70 -7.12 -16.33
C LYS A 472 -17.51 -7.19 -14.82
N SER A 473 -18.53 -7.66 -14.11
CA SER A 473 -18.43 -8.11 -12.72
C SER A 473 -18.67 -9.62 -12.66
N PHE A 474 -17.82 -10.33 -11.92
CA PHE A 474 -17.96 -11.74 -11.59
C PHE A 474 -18.35 -11.88 -10.13
N GLU A 475 -19.48 -12.53 -9.86
CA GLU A 475 -19.83 -12.95 -8.50
C GLU A 475 -19.09 -14.26 -8.15
N ILE A 476 -18.48 -14.28 -6.98
CA ILE A 476 -17.67 -15.39 -6.49
C ILE A 476 -18.46 -16.11 -5.40
N GLY A 477 -19.08 -17.24 -5.76
CA GLY A 477 -19.79 -18.11 -4.81
C GLY A 477 -18.87 -19.11 -4.08
N LYS A 478 -17.66 -19.33 -4.59
CA LYS A 478 -16.71 -20.28 -4.02
C LYS A 478 -16.02 -19.65 -2.81
N THR A 479 -15.83 -20.42 -1.74
CA THR A 479 -15.28 -19.91 -0.47
C THR A 479 -13.85 -20.35 -0.19
N SER A 480 -13.35 -21.43 -0.79
CA SER A 480 -12.00 -21.96 -0.56
C SER A 480 -11.35 -22.50 -1.85
N GLY A 481 -10.04 -22.77 -1.81
CA GLY A 481 -9.29 -23.24 -2.98
C GLY A 481 -9.00 -22.12 -3.96
N SER A 482 -9.12 -22.39 -5.27
CA SER A 482 -8.91 -21.39 -6.32
C SER A 482 -10.15 -21.15 -7.19
N VAL A 483 -10.23 -19.97 -7.80
CA VAL A 483 -11.20 -19.64 -8.85
C VAL A 483 -10.46 -19.19 -10.10
N SER A 484 -10.89 -19.68 -11.27
CA SER A 484 -10.38 -19.27 -12.58
C SER A 484 -11.48 -18.53 -13.31
N LEU A 485 -11.19 -17.29 -13.71
CA LEU A 485 -12.09 -16.42 -14.45
C LEU A 485 -11.54 -16.21 -15.86
N SER A 486 -12.44 -16.04 -16.82
CA SER A 486 -12.07 -15.69 -18.19
C SER A 486 -13.06 -14.68 -18.74
N PHE A 487 -12.55 -13.69 -19.47
CA PHE A 487 -13.35 -12.65 -20.08
C PHE A 487 -12.87 -12.40 -21.51
N ASP A 488 -13.80 -12.47 -22.46
CA ASP A 488 -13.53 -12.14 -23.86
C ASP A 488 -13.39 -10.62 -23.98
N LEU A 489 -12.19 -10.15 -24.31
CA LEU A 489 -11.89 -8.73 -24.55
C LEU A 489 -12.25 -8.33 -25.99
N GLY A 490 -12.72 -9.28 -26.81
CA GLY A 490 -13.10 -9.05 -28.18
C GLY A 490 -11.90 -8.84 -29.10
N ARG A 491 -12.20 -8.32 -30.30
CA ARG A 491 -11.19 -8.01 -31.32
C ARG A 491 -10.51 -6.68 -31.01
N LEU A 492 -9.19 -6.64 -31.20
CA LEU A 492 -8.41 -5.42 -31.06
C LEU A 492 -8.70 -4.45 -32.22
N ASP A 493 -9.68 -3.56 -32.02
CA ASP A 493 -10.00 -2.48 -32.97
C ASP A 493 -9.24 -1.18 -32.64
N LYS A 494 -9.11 -0.88 -31.34
CA LYS A 494 -8.40 0.28 -30.78
C LYS A 494 -7.52 -0.17 -29.61
N PRO A 495 -6.37 0.48 -29.35
CA PRO A 495 -5.55 0.12 -28.20
C PRO A 495 -6.29 0.42 -26.90
N PHE A 496 -6.15 -0.48 -25.92
CA PHE A 496 -6.84 -0.40 -24.63
C PHE A 496 -5.95 -0.96 -23.51
N TYR A 497 -6.38 -0.74 -22.27
CA TYR A 497 -5.83 -1.40 -21.09
C TYR A 497 -6.95 -2.06 -20.28
N VAL A 498 -6.59 -3.06 -19.49
CA VAL A 498 -7.49 -3.74 -18.56
C VAL A 498 -6.83 -3.84 -17.19
N ARG A 499 -7.58 -3.57 -16.12
CA ARG A 499 -7.18 -3.74 -14.72
C ARG A 499 -8.30 -4.42 -13.94
N LEU A 500 -7.97 -4.95 -12.77
CA LEU A 500 -8.90 -5.67 -11.93
C LEU A 500 -9.03 -5.01 -10.56
N ARG A 501 -10.21 -5.18 -9.99
CA ARG A 501 -10.52 -4.86 -8.59
C ARG A 501 -11.39 -5.98 -8.04
N GLY A 502 -11.22 -6.34 -6.77
CA GLY A 502 -12.16 -7.24 -6.10
C GLY A 502 -12.45 -6.82 -4.68
N THR A 503 -13.56 -7.32 -4.13
CA THR A 503 -14.10 -6.90 -2.83
C THR A 503 -14.76 -8.06 -2.09
N ASP A 504 -14.80 -7.95 -0.77
CA ASP A 504 -15.67 -8.76 0.08
C ASP A 504 -17.16 -8.42 -0.04
N GLY A 505 -17.51 -7.35 -0.75
CA GLY A 505 -18.86 -6.95 -1.08
C GLY A 505 -19.65 -6.36 0.09
N ASN A 506 -19.00 -6.02 1.20
CA ASN A 506 -19.67 -5.53 2.39
C ASN A 506 -20.08 -4.04 2.26
N ARG A 507 -19.22 -3.21 1.66
CA ARG A 507 -19.44 -1.78 1.49
C ARG A 507 -19.23 -1.36 0.05
N THR A 508 -20.32 -1.25 -0.71
CA THR A 508 -20.27 -0.90 -2.14
C THR A 508 -21.37 0.08 -2.50
N GLN A 509 -21.10 0.96 -3.46
CA GLN A 509 -22.07 1.88 -4.05
C GLN A 509 -21.76 2.11 -5.53
N PRO A 510 -22.64 2.77 -6.31
CA PRO A 510 -22.21 3.34 -7.57
C PRO A 510 -20.99 4.26 -7.38
N GLY A 511 -19.93 4.02 -8.16
CA GLY A 511 -18.71 4.83 -8.08
C GLY A 511 -18.99 6.29 -8.43
N LEU A 512 -18.04 7.17 -8.09
CA LEU A 512 -18.24 8.63 -8.13
C LEU A 512 -18.76 9.16 -9.48
N LEU A 513 -18.33 8.56 -10.61
CA LEU A 513 -18.76 8.94 -11.96
C LEU A 513 -20.06 8.22 -12.42
N GLY A 514 -20.80 7.64 -11.49
CA GLY A 514 -22.12 7.04 -11.69
C GLY A 514 -22.11 5.54 -12.03
N ALA A 515 -23.27 4.92 -11.85
CA ALA A 515 -23.47 3.48 -12.03
C ALA A 515 -23.21 2.98 -13.46
N SER A 516 -23.28 3.84 -14.48
CA SER A 516 -22.93 3.48 -15.87
C SER A 516 -21.42 3.30 -16.07
N THR A 517 -20.62 3.90 -15.20
CA THR A 517 -19.15 3.82 -15.19
C THR A 517 -18.69 2.72 -14.25
N ASP A 518 -19.23 2.73 -13.03
CA ASP A 518 -18.89 1.79 -11.97
C ASP A 518 -20.15 1.48 -11.14
N PRO A 519 -20.84 0.36 -11.40
CA PRO A 519 -22.08 0.02 -10.69
C PRO A 519 -21.88 -0.34 -9.21
N TYR A 520 -20.67 -0.79 -8.85
CA TYR A 520 -20.37 -1.42 -7.57
C TYR A 520 -18.99 -1.00 -7.04
N GLY A 521 -18.68 0.28 -7.17
CA GLY A 521 -17.47 0.86 -6.63
C GLY A 521 -17.41 0.79 -5.10
N PRO A 522 -16.23 1.05 -4.52
CA PRO A 522 -16.12 1.22 -3.09
C PRO A 522 -17.05 2.33 -2.59
N GLU A 523 -17.61 2.15 -1.40
CA GLU A 523 -18.32 3.21 -0.69
C GLU A 523 -17.32 4.23 -0.12
N LEU A 524 -17.75 5.49 -0.10
CA LEU A 524 -16.99 6.58 0.52
C LEU A 524 -16.86 6.30 2.02
N ASP A 525 -15.64 6.31 2.57
CA ASP A 525 -15.44 6.09 3.99
C ASP A 525 -16.02 7.25 4.81
N VAL A 526 -16.80 6.90 5.84
CA VAL A 526 -17.41 7.86 6.76
C VAL A 526 -16.44 8.13 7.90
N VAL A 527 -16.15 9.42 8.16
CA VAL A 527 -15.26 9.83 9.26
C VAL A 527 -15.80 9.32 10.59
N GLY A 528 -14.99 8.56 11.33
CA GLY A 528 -15.35 7.94 12.60
C GLY A 528 -16.18 6.67 12.50
N ASP A 529 -16.55 6.22 11.29
CA ASP A 529 -17.35 5.02 11.05
C ASP A 529 -16.85 4.22 9.82
N ALA A 530 -15.55 3.94 9.79
CA ALA A 530 -14.88 3.27 8.69
C ALA A 530 -13.93 2.18 9.22
N ASP A 531 -14.49 1.16 9.89
CA ASP A 531 -13.71 0.01 10.36
C ASP A 531 -13.06 -0.70 9.15
N PRO A 532 -11.71 -0.73 9.08
CA PRO A 532 -10.99 -1.27 7.93
C PRO A 532 -11.23 -2.77 7.72
N TRP A 533 -11.60 -3.54 8.75
CA TRP A 533 -11.80 -4.99 8.65
C TRP A 533 -13.16 -5.37 8.06
N GLY A 534 -14.12 -4.46 8.07
CA GLY A 534 -15.44 -4.66 7.48
C GLY A 534 -15.49 -4.35 5.98
N ASP A 535 -14.37 -3.94 5.38
CA ASP A 535 -14.34 -3.37 4.03
C ASP A 535 -13.01 -3.64 3.33
N LEU A 536 -12.92 -4.84 2.76
CA LEU A 536 -11.70 -5.37 2.16
C LEU A 536 -11.77 -5.33 0.64
N TRP A 537 -10.66 -4.87 0.05
CA TRP A 537 -10.48 -4.76 -1.39
C TRP A 537 -9.12 -5.28 -1.83
N PHE A 538 -9.03 -5.70 -3.09
CA PHE A 538 -7.77 -5.85 -3.82
C PHE A 538 -7.84 -5.10 -5.14
N TYR A 539 -6.69 -4.62 -5.63
CA TYR A 539 -6.55 -3.98 -6.94
C TYR A 539 -5.32 -4.54 -7.67
N THR A 540 -5.32 -4.49 -9.00
CA THR A 540 -4.16 -4.84 -9.82
C THR A 540 -3.72 -3.66 -10.67
N ASN A 541 -2.42 -3.58 -10.96
CA ASN A 541 -1.94 -2.77 -12.07
C ASN A 541 -2.50 -3.27 -13.42
N PRO A 542 -2.51 -2.43 -14.46
CA PRO A 542 -3.13 -2.78 -15.73
C PRO A 542 -2.25 -3.68 -16.62
N ILE A 543 -2.88 -4.27 -17.64
CA ILE A 543 -2.24 -4.89 -18.80
C ILE A 543 -2.71 -4.12 -20.05
N TRP A 544 -1.79 -3.70 -20.91
CA TRP A 544 -2.14 -3.04 -22.17
C TRP A 544 -2.25 -4.04 -23.32
N VAL A 545 -3.14 -3.74 -24.26
CA VAL A 545 -3.25 -4.43 -25.55
C VAL A 545 -3.13 -3.40 -26.67
N LEU A 546 -2.05 -3.50 -27.43
CA LEU A 546 -1.69 -2.52 -28.47
C LEU A 546 -1.56 -3.19 -29.85
N PRO A 547 -1.86 -2.48 -30.94
CA PRO A 547 -1.57 -2.97 -32.27
C PRO A 547 -0.04 -3.09 -32.48
N ARG A 548 0.38 -4.14 -33.20
CA ARG A 548 1.76 -4.28 -33.69
C ARG A 548 2.08 -3.30 -34.79
#